data_AF-A0A0U9H741-F1
#
_entry.id   AF-A0A0U9H741-F1
#
_cell.length_a   1.000
_cell.length_b   1.000
_cell.length_c   1.000
_cell.angle_alpha   90.00
_cell.angle_beta   90.00
_cell.angle_gamma   90.00
#
_symmetry.space_group_name_H-M   'P 1'
#
loop_
_entity.id
_entity.type
_entity.pdbx_description
1 polymer ?
#
loop_
_entity_poly.entity_id
_entity_poly.type
_entity_poly.pdbx_seq_one_letter_code
_entity_poly.pdbx_strand_id
1 'polypeptide(L)' 'MCDILIYNIAVLIGVFLFLTIKQFIFNDTVQWLGNIGTSIFAMLLYIYINWFQKKNEK' A
#
# COMPACT_ATOMS: atom_id res chain seq x y z
N MET A 1 0.07 20.15 -0.77
CA MET A 1 -0.91 19.29 -0.03
C MET A 1 -1.53 18.25 -0.95
N CYS A 2 -1.92 18.61 -2.19
CA CYS A 2 -2.34 17.64 -3.21
C CYS A 2 -1.23 16.65 -3.63
N ASP A 3 0.03 17.07 -3.73
CA ASP A 3 1.12 16.20 -4.21
C ASP A 3 1.39 15.01 -3.27
N ILE A 4 1.27 15.23 -1.96
CA ILE A 4 1.41 14.20 -0.93
C ILE A 4 0.25 13.19 -1.02
N LEU A 5 -0.97 13.68 -1.29
CA LEU A 5 -2.14 12.82 -1.47
C LEU A 5 -1.99 11.94 -2.71
N ILE A 6 -1.55 12.53 -3.83
CA ILE A 6 -1.31 11.83 -5.10
C ILE A 6 -0.21 10.77 -4.93
N TYR A 7 0.88 11.12 -4.23
CA TYR A 7 1.96 10.18 -3.95
C TYR A 7 1.48 8.98 -3.12
N ASN A 8 0.70 9.23 -2.07
CA ASN A 8 0.15 8.16 -1.23
C ASN A 8 -0.82 7.25 -2.00
N ILE A 9 -1.66 7.82 -2.87
CA ILE A 9 -2.57 7.05 -3.73
C ILE A 9 -1.78 6.22 -4.75
N ALA A 10 -0.73 6.77 -5.34
CA ALA A 10 0.13 6.06 -6.29
C ALA A 10 0.84 4.86 -5.66
N VAL A 11 1.33 5.00 -4.42
CA VAL A 11 1.91 3.88 -3.65
C VAL A 11 0.88 2.78 -3.41
N LEU A 12 -0.36 3.15 -3.07
CA LEU A 12 -1.44 2.21 -2.80
C LEU A 12 -1.84 1.41 -4.04
N ILE A 13 -1.99 2.09 -5.18
CA ILE A 13 -2.26 1.48 -6.49
C ILE A 13 -1.08 0.59 -6.90
N GLY A 14 0.16 1.05 -6.70
CA GLY A 14 1.37 0.28 -7.01
C GLY A 14 1.46 -1.03 -6.24
N VAL A 15 1.25 -1.00 -4.92
CA VAL A 15 1.24 -2.21 -4.08
C VAL A 15 0.11 -3.15 -4.50
N PHE A 16 -1.08 -2.62 -4.79
CA PHE A 16 -2.22 -3.43 -5.23
C PHE A 16 -1.96 -4.13 -6.56
N LEU A 17 -1.46 -3.39 -7.56
CA LEU A 17 -1.12 -3.95 -8.87
C LEU A 17 0.00 -4.98 -8.75
N PHE A 18 1.04 -4.69 -7.96
CA PHE A 18 2.14 -5.63 -7.75
C PHE A 18 1.66 -6.97 -7.15
N LEU A 19 0.86 -6.92 -6.09
CA LEU A 19 0.32 -8.12 -5.45
C LEU A 19 -0.62 -8.89 -6.38
N THR A 20 -1.44 -8.18 -7.14
CA THR A 20 -2.40 -8.78 -8.08
C THR A 20 -1.69 -9.44 -9.26
N ILE A 21 -0.70 -8.78 -9.86
CA ILE A 21 0.10 -9.34 -10.96
C ILE A 21 0.89 -10.57 -10.46
N LYS A 22 1.50 -10.49 -9.27
CA LYS A 22 2.18 -11.63 -8.67
C LYS A 22 1.23 -12.81 -8.51
N GLN A 23 0.02 -12.58 -7.98
CA GLN A 23 -0.96 -13.67 -7.88
C GLN A 23 -1.39 -14.22 -9.23
N PHE A 24 -1.57 -13.39 -10.26
CA PHE A 24 -1.86 -13.85 -11.61
C PHE A 24 -0.77 -14.75 -12.22
N ILE A 25 0.50 -14.50 -11.87
CA ILE A 25 1.64 -15.28 -12.39
C ILE A 25 1.78 -16.63 -11.65
N PHE A 26 1.50 -16.66 -10.34
CA PHE A 26 1.82 -17.81 -9.49
C PHE A 26 0.60 -18.62 -9.01
N ASN A 27 -0.62 -18.11 -9.15
CA ASN A 27 -1.85 -18.76 -8.73
C ASN A 27 -2.91 -18.70 -9.82
N ASP A 28 -3.67 -19.79 -9.99
CA ASP A 28 -4.81 -19.83 -10.92
C ASP A 28 -5.99 -18.97 -10.44
N THR A 29 -6.03 -18.62 -9.14
CA THR A 29 -7.13 -17.90 -8.51
C THR A 29 -6.63 -16.64 -7.81
N VAL A 30 -7.18 -15.48 -8.20
CA VAL A 30 -6.85 -14.18 -7.60
C VAL A 30 -7.63 -13.98 -6.30
N GLN A 31 -6.94 -13.72 -5.20
CA GLN A 31 -7.55 -13.43 -3.91
C GLN A 31 -7.76 -11.92 -3.75
N TRP A 32 -8.77 -11.40 -4.44
CA TRP A 32 -9.09 -9.96 -4.47
C TRP A 32 -9.19 -9.32 -3.08
N LEU A 33 -9.91 -9.96 -2.15
CA LEU A 33 -10.09 -9.43 -0.80
C LEU A 33 -8.77 -9.33 -0.03
N GLY A 34 -7.89 -10.33 -0.20
CA GLY A 34 -6.55 -10.33 0.40
C GLY A 34 -5.67 -9.23 -0.17
N ASN A 35 -5.70 -9.02 -1.49
CA ASN A 35 -4.90 -7.97 -2.13
C ASN A 35 -5.36 -6.58 -1.71
N ILE A 36 -6.68 -6.33 -1.68
CA ILE A 36 -7.24 -5.06 -1.20
C ILE A 36 -6.86 -4.82 0.27
N GLY A 37 -7.04 -5.83 1.13
CA GLY A 37 -6.71 -5.75 2.55
C GLY A 37 -5.23 -5.47 2.79
N THR A 38 -4.34 -6.15 2.06
CA THR A 38 -2.88 -5.96 2.17
C THR A 38 -2.46 -4.57 1.71
N SER A 39 -3.06 -4.04 0.64
CA SER A 39 -2.78 -2.68 0.16
C SER A 39 -3.22 -1.59 1.13
N ILE A 40 -4.39 -1.74 1.76
CA ILE A 40 -4.86 -0.83 2.81
C ILE A 40 -3.95 -0.92 4.04
N PHE A 41 -3.56 -2.14 4.44
CA PHE A 41 -2.65 -2.34 5.56
C PHE A 41 -1.28 -1.69 5.32
N ALA A 42 -0.72 -1.84 4.11
CA ALA A 42 0.54 -1.19 3.73
C ALA A 42 0.45 0.34 3.82
N MET A 43 -0.68 0.94 3.42
CA MET A 43 -0.93 2.38 3.58
C MET A 43 -0.95 2.79 5.05
N LEU A 44 -1.67 2.05 5.90
CA LEU A 44 -1.74 2.33 7.34
C LEU A 44 -0.36 2.24 8.00
N LEU A 45 0.43 1.25 7.59
CA LEU A 45 1.79 1.04 8.09
C LEU A 45 2.72 2.18 7.65
N TYR A 46 2.59 2.66 6.42
CA TYR A 46 3.31 3.84 5.94
C TYR A 46 2.95 5.11 6.73
N ILE A 47 1.66 5.35 6.98
CA ILE A 47 1.21 6.48 7.81
C ILE A 47 1.77 6.37 9.23
N TYR A 48 1.74 5.17 9.81
CA TYR A 48 2.27 4.89 11.14
C TYR A 48 3.78 5.17 11.22
N ILE A 49 4.56 4.71 10.24
CA ILE A 49 6.02 4.97 10.18
C ILE A 49 6.29 6.47 10.07
N ASN A 50 5.61 7.18 9.15
CA ASN A 50 5.79 8.63 8.99
C ASN A 50 5.43 9.40 10.27
N TRP A 51 4.39 8.97 10.98
CA TRP A 51 4.02 9.55 12.26
C TRP A 51 5.10 9.30 13.33
N PHE A 52 5.66 8.09 13.38
CA PHE A 52 6.71 7.72 14.32
C PHE A 52 8.02 8.47 14.05
N GLN A 53 8.44 8.59 12.79
CA GLN A 53 9.61 9.37 12.40
C GLN A 53 9.47 10.84 12.79
N LYS A 54 8.32 11.46 12.49
CA LYS A 54 8.03 12.85 12.86
C LYS A 54 8.02 13.08 14.38
N LYS A 55 7.73 12.04 15.17
CA LYS A 55 7.77 12.09 16.63
C LYS A 55 9.21 12.04 17.17
N ASN A 56 10.11 11.32 16.50
CA ASN A 56 11.51 11.17 16.91
C ASN A 56 12.44 12.28 16.39
N GLU A 57 11.98 13.09 15.44
CA GLU A 57 12.67 14.30 14.98
C GLU A 57 12.44 15.52 15.89
N LYS A 58 11.63 15.38 16.96
CA LYS A 58 11.41 16.39 18.01
C LYS A 58 12.14 16.01 19.29
#